data_AF-A0A4R1X6C0-F1
#
_entry.id   AF-A0A4R1X6C0-F1
#
_cell.length_a   1.000
_cell.length_b   1.000
_cell.length_c   1.000
_cell.angle_alpha   90.00
_cell.angle_beta   90.00
_cell.angle_gamma   90.00
#
_symmetry.space_group_name_H-M   'P 1'
#
loop_
_entity.id
_entity.type
_entity.pdbx_description
1 polymer ?
#
loop_
_entity_poly.entity_id
_entity_poly.type
_entity_poly.pdbx_seq_one_letter_code
_entity_poly.pdbx_strand_id
1 'polypeptide(L)'
;MNVMSYKGYFARIDYDAEDEIFFGRLAGITDGVGFHADTVSDLKTAFHEAVDDYIETCAKAGKDPQKPYSGRMMFRVDPEIHAKAARAAALAGKSLNQWAAEVLAEAATEVA
;
A
#
# COMPACT_ATOMS: atom_id res chain seq x y z
N MET A 1 -5.11 -0.71 -13.77
CA MET A 1 -5.92 -0.63 -12.55
C MET A 1 -5.93 0.82 -12.08
N ASN A 2 -7.10 1.45 -12.01
CA ASN A 2 -7.23 2.84 -11.57
C ASN A 2 -7.28 2.87 -10.04
N VAL A 3 -6.16 3.22 -9.41
CA VAL A 3 -6.02 3.31 -7.94
C VAL A 3 -6.30 4.74 -7.49
N MET A 4 -7.03 4.91 -6.38
CA MET A 4 -7.16 6.21 -5.73
C MET A 4 -5.87 6.54 -4.96
N SER A 5 -5.20 7.62 -5.36
CA SER A 5 -3.96 8.07 -4.72
C SER A 5 -3.98 9.57 -4.45
N TYR A 6 -3.53 9.98 -3.27
CA TYR A 6 -3.42 11.39 -2.88
C TYR A 6 -2.31 11.55 -1.83
N LYS A 7 -1.41 12.53 -2.03
CA LYS A 7 -0.25 12.80 -1.16
C LYS A 7 0.63 11.58 -0.84
N GLY A 8 0.71 10.62 -1.77
CA GLY A 8 1.48 9.38 -1.60
C GLY A 8 0.77 8.28 -0.80
N TYR A 9 -0.48 8.52 -0.38
CA TYR A 9 -1.37 7.49 0.17
C TYR A 9 -2.19 6.86 -0.93
N PHE A 10 -2.56 5.60 -0.72
CA PHE A 10 -3.40 4.82 -1.61
C PHE A 10 -4.59 4.31 -0.82
N ALA A 11 -5.72 4.05 -1.48
CA ALA A 11 -6.87 3.44 -0.85
C ALA A 11 -7.22 2.09 -1.45
N ARG A 12 -7.65 1.18 -0.58
CA ARG A 12 -8.46 0.02 -0.97
C ARG A 12 -9.93 0.41 -0.81
N ILE A 13 -10.72 0.17 -1.84
CA ILE A 13 -12.17 0.42 -1.85
C ILE A 13 -12.89 -0.93 -1.93
N ASP A 14 -13.89 -1.11 -1.09
CA ASP A 14 -14.82 -2.23 -1.09
C ASP A 14 -16.26 -1.66 -1.13
N TYR A 15 -17.24 -2.45 -1.60
CA TYR A 15 -18.66 -2.06 -1.57
C TYR A 15 -19.35 -2.82 -0.44
N ASP A 16 -20.08 -2.09 0.41
CA ASP A 16 -20.95 -2.66 1.42
C ASP A 16 -22.37 -2.76 0.85
N ALA A 17 -22.86 -3.99 0.71
CA ALA A 17 -24.18 -4.24 0.14
C ALA A 17 -25.32 -4.07 1.14
N GLU A 18 -25.04 -4.11 2.46
CA GLU A 18 -26.07 -3.91 3.48
C GLU A 18 -26.39 -2.42 3.63
N ASP A 19 -25.36 -1.58 3.63
CA ASP A 19 -25.48 -0.12 3.76
C ASP A 19 -25.56 0.60 2.39
N GLU A 20 -25.37 -0.13 1.29
CA GLU A 20 -25.33 0.38 -0.09
C GLU A 20 -24.30 1.50 -0.33
N ILE A 21 -23.19 1.49 0.41
CA ILE A 21 -22.11 2.49 0.33
C ILE A 21 -20.80 1.92 -0.21
N PHE A 22 -19.96 2.80 -0.74
CA PHE A 22 -18.54 2.50 -0.92
C PHE A 22 -17.79 2.78 0.37
N PHE A 23 -17.02 1.81 0.85
CA PHE A 23 -16.13 1.96 2.00
C PHE A 23 -14.67 1.88 1.54
N GLY A 24 -13.86 2.83 2.01
CA GLY A 24 -12.45 2.92 1.71
C GLY A 24 -11.57 2.91 2.96
N ARG A 25 -10.38 2.33 2.84
CA ARG A 25 -9.34 2.41 3.88
C ARG A 25 -7.99 2.75 3.24
N LEU A 26 -7.20 3.59 3.92
CA LEU A 26 -5.81 3.84 3.51
C LEU A 26 -5.03 2.52 3.52
N ALA A 27 -4.40 2.22 2.40
CA ALA A 27 -3.53 1.06 2.22
C ALA A 27 -2.10 1.38 2.63
N GLY A 28 -1.40 0.37 3.15
CA GLY A 28 0.01 0.48 3.52
C GLY A 28 0.30 1.13 4.88
N ILE A 29 -0.71 1.55 5.63
CA ILE A 29 -0.52 2.05 7.00
C ILE A 29 -1.17 1.12 8.02
N THR A 30 -0.62 1.10 9.24
CA THR A 30 -1.24 0.34 10.35
C THR A 30 -2.30 1.14 11.09
N ASP A 31 -2.28 2.47 10.95
CA ASP A 31 -3.31 3.34 11.51
C ASP A 31 -4.61 3.12 10.71
N GLY A 32 -5.69 2.74 11.39
CA GLY A 32 -6.97 2.40 10.76
C GLY A 32 -7.73 3.63 10.27
N VAL A 33 -7.28 4.23 9.18
CA VAL A 33 -7.93 5.41 8.58
C VAL A 33 -8.91 4.97 7.49
N GLY A 34 -10.21 5.11 7.78
CA GLY A 34 -11.30 4.75 6.88
C GLY A 34 -12.12 5.97 6.44
N PHE A 35 -12.86 5.81 5.35
CA PHE A 35 -13.78 6.79 4.78
C PHE A 35 -14.88 6.05 4.01
N HIS A 36 -15.99 6.71 3.71
CA HIS A 36 -17.07 6.11 2.93
C HIS A 36 -17.86 7.18 2.18
N ALA A 37 -18.61 6.76 1.16
CA ALA A 37 -19.52 7.63 0.44
C ALA A 37 -20.52 6.83 -0.43
N ASP A 38 -21.62 7.49 -0.81
CA ASP A 38 -22.67 6.90 -1.63
C ASP A 38 -22.36 7.01 -3.13
N THR A 39 -21.52 7.98 -3.52
CA THR A 39 -21.14 8.23 -4.92
C THR A 39 -19.64 8.22 -5.11
N VAL A 40 -19.18 7.90 -6.32
CA VAL A 40 -17.74 7.91 -6.67
C VAL A 40 -17.12 9.30 -6.51
N SER A 41 -17.89 10.37 -6.80
CA SER A 41 -17.42 11.75 -6.64
C SER A 41 -17.17 12.06 -5.17
N ASP A 42 -18.13 11.73 -4.31
CA ASP A 42 -18.05 11.97 -2.88
C ASP A 42 -16.99 11.08 -2.22
N LEU A 43 -16.81 9.86 -2.72
CA LEU A 43 -15.76 8.95 -2.28
C LEU A 43 -14.37 9.56 -2.49
N LYS A 44 -14.17 10.27 -3.61
CA LYS A 44 -12.90 10.96 -3.89
C LYS A 44 -12.65 12.12 -2.95
N THR A 45 -13.68 12.91 -2.64
CA THR A 45 -13.61 13.98 -1.65
C THR A 45 -13.31 13.41 -0.27
N ALA A 46 -14.09 12.43 0.19
CA ALA A 46 -13.93 11.77 1.48
C ALA A 46 -12.54 11.13 1.64
N PHE A 47 -11.97 10.56 0.57
CA PHE A 47 -10.60 10.06 0.58
C PHE A 47 -9.56 11.17 0.83
N HIS A 48 -9.68 12.30 0.13
CA HIS A 48 -8.75 13.42 0.30
C HIS A 48 -8.84 14.02 1.70
N GLU A 49 -10.06 14.18 2.22
CA GLU A 49 -10.31 14.65 3.58
C GLU A 49 -9.71 13.69 4.61
N ALA A 50 -9.95 12.38 4.49
CA ALA A 50 -9.39 11.39 5.41
C ALA A 50 -7.84 11.39 5.42
N VAL A 51 -7.20 11.61 4.27
CA VAL A 51 -5.74 11.74 4.19
C VAL A 51 -5.26 13.02 4.86
N ASP A 52 -5.92 14.15 4.61
CA ASP A 52 -5.53 15.44 5.16
C ASP A 52 -5.73 15.48 6.69
N ASP A 53 -6.86 14.95 7.16
CA ASP A 53 -7.17 14.80 8.59
C ASP A 53 -6.18 13.86 9.29
N TYR A 54 -5.78 12.77 8.64
CA TYR A 54 -4.77 11.86 9.18
C TYR A 54 -3.42 12.57 9.37
N ILE A 55 -2.95 13.29 8.35
CA ILE A 55 -1.69 14.05 8.42
C ILE A 55 -1.75 15.11 9.52
N GLU A 56 -2.86 15.86 9.59
CA GLU A 56 -3.05 16.89 10.62
C GLU A 56 -3.11 16.28 12.04
N THR A 57 -3.81 15.16 12.20
CA THR A 57 -3.93 14.45 13.49
C THR A 57 -2.58 13.93 13.95
N CYS A 58 -1.76 13.36 13.06
CA CYS A 58 -0.39 12.96 13.36
C CYS A 58 0.46 14.15 13.82
N ALA A 59 0.39 15.27 13.10
CA ALA A 59 1.12 16.49 13.45
C ALA A 59 0.72 17.02 14.84
N LYS A 60 -0.59 17.09 15.14
CA LYS A 60 -1.11 17.49 16.47
C LYS A 60 -0.65 16.56 17.59
N ALA A 61 -0.49 15.27 17.29
CA ALA A 61 0.00 14.27 18.24
C ALA A 61 1.54 14.25 18.37
N GLY A 62 2.27 15.11 17.65
CA GLY A 62 3.74 15.11 17.62
C GLY A 62 4.33 13.84 17.01
N LYS A 63 3.58 13.18 16.12
CA LYS A 63 4.00 11.97 15.41
C LYS A 63 4.15 12.27 13.93
N ASP A 64 5.16 11.67 13.31
CA ASP A 64 5.21 11.64 11.85
C ASP A 64 4.09 10.71 11.34
N PRO A 65 3.28 11.15 10.36
CA PRO A 65 2.31 10.27 9.73
C PRO A 65 3.06 9.10 9.08
N GLN A 66 2.52 7.87 9.22
CA GLN A 66 3.17 6.68 8.71
C GLN A 66 3.33 6.81 7.21
N LYS A 67 4.59 6.86 6.76
CA LYS A 67 4.88 6.63 5.35
C LYS A 67 4.37 5.23 5.03
N PRO A 68 3.48 5.06 4.04
CA PRO A 68 2.89 3.76 3.74
C PRO A 68 3.95 2.67 3.49
N TYR A 69 5.14 3.04 3.01
CA TYR A 69 6.17 2.06 2.70
C TYR A 69 7.57 2.58 3.06
N SER A 70 8.26 1.86 3.95
CA SER A 70 9.64 2.15 4.37
C SER A 70 10.70 1.66 3.37
N GLY A 71 10.29 0.94 2.33
CA GLY A 71 11.17 0.18 1.43
C GLY A 71 11.81 -1.07 2.07
N ARG A 72 11.63 -1.29 3.37
CA ARG A 72 12.09 -2.52 4.05
C ARG A 72 11.01 -3.59 3.97
N MET A 73 11.39 -4.74 3.43
CA MET A 73 10.53 -5.90 3.31
C MET A 73 11.15 -7.05 4.09
N MET A 74 10.50 -7.46 5.19
CA MET A 74 10.91 -8.62 5.97
C MET A 74 9.93 -9.76 5.72
N PHE A 75 10.33 -10.74 4.91
CA PHE A 75 9.52 -11.90 4.59
C PHE A 75 10.03 -13.13 5.30
N ARG A 76 9.09 -13.95 5.79
CA ARG A 76 9.36 -15.36 6.02
C ARG A 76 8.95 -16.11 4.77
N VAL A 77 9.92 -16.75 4.12
CA VAL A 77 9.69 -17.62 2.96
C VAL A 77 10.15 -19.03 3.30
N ASP A 78 9.59 -20.01 2.61
CA ASP A 78 10.04 -21.39 2.72
C ASP A 78 11.55 -21.50 2.38
N PRO A 79 12.34 -22.30 3.12
CA PRO A 79 13.77 -22.46 2.85
C PRO A 79 14.10 -22.85 1.40
N GLU A 80 13.24 -23.64 0.74
CA GLU A 80 13.44 -24.04 -0.65
C GLU A 80 13.30 -22.86 -1.60
N ILE A 81 12.33 -21.98 -1.35
CA ILE A 81 12.13 -20.74 -2.12
C ILE A 81 13.31 -19.78 -1.90
N HIS A 82 13.78 -19.64 -0.66
CA HIS A 82 14.97 -18.84 -0.37
C HIS A 82 16.19 -19.37 -1.16
N ALA A 83 16.42 -20.68 -1.16
CA ALA A 83 17.56 -21.28 -1.88
C ALA A 83 17.47 -21.01 -3.40
N LYS A 84 16.29 -21.12 -3.99
CA LYS A 84 16.06 -20.83 -5.42
C LYS A 84 16.30 -19.35 -5.73
N ALA A 85 15.76 -18.43 -4.92
CA ALA A 85 15.95 -16.99 -5.10
C ALA A 85 17.41 -16.58 -4.95
N ALA A 86 18.12 -17.10 -3.93
CA ALA A 86 19.54 -16.82 -3.73
C ALA A 86 20.40 -17.31 -4.90
N ARG A 87 20.10 -18.50 -5.45
CA ARG A 87 20.78 -19.02 -6.64
C ARG A 87 20.52 -18.16 -7.87
N ALA A 88 19.26 -17.77 -8.11
CA ALA A 88 18.91 -16.92 -9.24
C ALA A 88 19.62 -15.56 -9.17
N ALA A 89 19.65 -14.92 -7.99
CA ALA A 89 20.37 -13.67 -7.77
C ALA A 89 21.87 -13.81 -8.06
N ALA A 90 22.50 -14.88 -7.55
CA ALA A 90 23.93 -15.14 -7.76
C ALA A 90 24.27 -15.37 -9.25
N LEU A 91 23.46 -16.15 -9.97
CA LEU A 91 23.64 -16.39 -11.41
C LEU A 91 23.43 -15.12 -12.24
N ALA A 92 22.60 -14.19 -11.77
CA ALA A 92 22.41 -12.88 -12.38
C ALA A 92 23.50 -11.86 -11.99
N GLY A 93 24.46 -12.21 -11.12
CA GLY A 93 25.50 -11.29 -10.64
C GLY A 93 24.98 -10.20 -9.69
N LYS A 94 23.87 -10.44 -8.99
CA LYS A 94 23.19 -9.46 -8.14
C LYS A 94 23.15 -9.92 -6.68
N SER A 95 23.05 -8.95 -5.76
CA SER A 95 22.65 -9.28 -4.39
C SER A 95 21.21 -9.77 -4.37
N LEU A 96 20.86 -10.60 -3.38
CA LEU A 96 19.48 -11.09 -3.23
C LEU A 96 18.47 -9.94 -3.12
N ASN A 97 18.82 -8.87 -2.40
CA ASN A 97 17.94 -7.70 -2.27
C ASN A 97 17.73 -6.98 -3.60
N GLN A 98 18.78 -6.81 -4.40
CA GLN A 98 18.67 -6.16 -5.71
C GLN A 98 17.84 -7.00 -6.67
N TRP A 99 18.12 -8.30 -6.74
CA TRP A 99 17.34 -9.23 -7.57
C TRP A 99 15.87 -9.25 -7.14
N ALA A 100 15.58 -9.32 -5.84
CA ALA A 100 14.23 -9.30 -5.33
C ALA A 100 13.50 -7.98 -5.63
N ALA A 101 14.19 -6.83 -5.52
CA ALA A 101 13.60 -5.53 -5.84
C ALA A 101 13.15 -5.44 -7.30
N GLU A 102 13.94 -5.96 -8.24
CA GLU A 102 13.58 -5.99 -9.66
C GLU A 102 12.40 -6.91 -9.94
N VAL A 103 12.43 -8.14 -9.41
CA VAL A 103 11.34 -9.11 -9.58
C VAL A 103 10.03 -8.59 -9.00
N LEU A 104 10.09 -7.94 -7.83
CA LEU A 104 8.90 -7.34 -7.21
C LEU A 104 8.40 -6.14 -8.00
N ALA A 105 9.28 -5.33 -8.59
CA ALA A 105 8.88 -4.21 -9.43
C ALA A 105 8.18 -4.67 -10.72
N GLU A 106 8.72 -5.70 -11.38
CA GLU A 106 8.12 -6.33 -12.55
C GLU A 106 6.73 -6.90 -12.21
N ALA A 107 6.65 -7.76 -11.19
CA ALA A 107 5.40 -8.38 -10.76
C ALA A 107 4.34 -7.37 -10.31
N ALA A 108 4.74 -6.28 -9.64
CA ALA A 108 3.81 -5.23 -9.23
C ALA A 108 3.28 -4.40 -10.42
N THR A 109 4.03 -4.34 -11.52
CA THR A 109 3.62 -3.62 -12.74
C THR A 109 2.67 -4.46 -13.60
N GLU A 110 2.76 -5.79 -13.57
CA GLU A 110 1.85 -6.69 -14.31
C GLU A 110 0.41 -6.70 -13.76
N VAL A 111 0.22 -6.32 -12.49
CA VAL A 111 -1.10 -6.26 -11.83
C VAL A 111 -1.74 -4.87 -11.96
N ALA A 112 -0.99 -3.87 -12.44
CA ALA A 112 -1.46 -2.52 -12.72
C ALA A 112 -1.96 -2.39 -14.17
#